data_AF-A0A550GTU3-F1
#
_entry.id   AF-A0A550GTU3-F1
#
_cell.length_a   1.000
_cell.length_b   1.000
_cell.length_c   1.000
_cell.angle_alpha   90.00
_cell.angle_beta   90.00
_cell.angle_gamma   90.00
#
_symmetry.space_group_name_H-M   'P 1'
#
loop_
_entity.id
_entity.type
_entity.pdbx_description
1 polymer ?
#
loop_
_entity_poly.entity_id
_entity_poly.type
_entity_poly.pdbx_seq_one_letter_code
_entity_poly.pdbx_strand_id
1 'polypeptide(L)'
;MSGTERLYDLMFEVSNEHRHNIMLLLRGEAKRVTSVSKELGLTTPEVSRHVSRLSEMELISKDVEGFYHLTPFGSMVLTLLQEFEFVSRHTQYFASHTHEGLPPEYVKRIGELSESRHIDNIPEFFRQIERVITEAEEYVWLLVDQFPLNHLSLIVQAIERAVRFRIVEPRNRVVAPDLDAMAPEESRALTRTKITPLVEQRMLDEVNVYLYVSDGSCVTAFPTLRGENEYKGFMASDEASHKWCRELFLHHWDKAEQRMPVPVVEVKRGKAVKVEGASRRTVLVGRERPELDAQALQDAVDSFEEVILKGRFNLGTSTIIIKKSLVLRGEGRTDDIPDTKIYKEGWTFPFIDQQYLLHVRGDSIDVTIENIHIENFNGTCINLRNGNSVTLRGNRITLESGLGRGLQFGNWGDHVVGITAGGESMYQGSFPGGVVIEDNYLDFALSYPRGGFITNKGTENDPDYRPDLLNHEAPICIGIY
;
A
#
# COMPACT_ATOMS: atom_id res chain seq x y z
N MET A 1 38.40 -27.56 25.64
CA MET A 1 37.47 -27.45 24.50
C MET A 1 37.38 -25.98 24.14
N SER A 2 37.61 -25.64 22.88
CA SER A 2 37.24 -24.30 22.41
C SER A 2 35.73 -24.11 22.57
N GLY A 3 35.25 -22.87 22.76
CA GLY A 3 33.79 -22.61 22.92
C GLY A 3 32.96 -23.21 21.78
N THR A 4 33.54 -23.30 20.58
CA THR A 4 32.92 -23.87 19.37
C THR A 4 32.78 -25.39 19.42
N GLU A 5 33.73 -26.13 20.00
CA GLU A 5 33.63 -27.60 20.16
C GLU A 5 32.46 -27.99 21.07
N ARG A 6 32.27 -27.28 22.20
CA ARG A 6 31.19 -27.55 23.15
C ARG A 6 29.80 -27.36 22.54
N LEU A 7 29.65 -26.44 21.58
CA LEU A 7 28.40 -26.24 20.84
C LEU A 7 28.07 -27.45 19.96
N TYR A 8 29.05 -27.99 19.23
CA TYR A 8 28.82 -29.14 18.35
C TYR A 8 28.47 -30.40 19.13
N ASP A 9 29.14 -30.63 20.26
CA ASP A 9 28.81 -31.73 21.17
C ASP A 9 27.39 -31.58 21.71
N LEU A 10 27.00 -30.37 22.12
CA LEU A 10 25.63 -30.09 22.57
C LEU A 10 24.60 -30.40 21.47
N MET A 11 24.82 -29.89 20.25
CA MET A 11 23.93 -30.14 19.12
C MET A 11 23.82 -31.63 18.78
N PHE A 12 24.94 -32.36 18.86
CA PHE A 12 24.97 -33.82 18.70
C PHE A 12 24.22 -34.55 19.82
N GLU A 13 24.24 -34.04 21.05
CA GLU A 13 23.45 -34.59 22.14
C GLU A 13 21.95 -34.32 21.97
N VAL A 14 21.54 -33.11 21.59
CA VAL A 14 20.10 -32.78 21.54
C VAL A 14 19.40 -33.21 20.24
N SER A 15 20.17 -33.50 19.18
CA SER A 15 19.63 -34.00 17.90
C SER A 15 19.13 -35.45 17.91
N ASN A 16 19.34 -36.19 19.00
CA ASN A 16 18.77 -37.54 19.14
C ASN A 16 17.38 -37.47 19.78
N GLU A 17 16.40 -38.03 19.09
CA GLU A 17 15.00 -38.05 19.50
C GLU A 17 14.79 -38.58 20.94
N HIS A 18 15.40 -39.71 21.29
CA HIS A 18 15.22 -40.28 22.63
C HIS A 18 15.81 -39.38 23.72
N ARG A 19 16.99 -38.80 23.51
CA ARG A 19 17.58 -37.84 24.46
C ARG A 19 16.70 -36.61 24.63
N HIS A 20 16.19 -36.05 23.53
CA HIS A 20 15.29 -34.90 23.57
C HIS A 20 13.99 -35.23 24.33
N ASN A 21 13.36 -36.38 24.03
CA ASN A 21 12.15 -36.84 24.72
C ASN A 21 12.37 -37.08 26.22
N ILE A 22 13.54 -37.60 26.61
CA ILE A 22 13.91 -37.71 28.04
C ILE A 22 13.95 -36.33 28.69
N MET A 23 14.59 -35.35 28.06
CA MET A 23 14.64 -33.98 28.59
C MET A 23 13.22 -33.37 28.72
N LEU A 24 12.34 -33.58 27.74
CA LEU A 24 10.94 -33.13 27.80
C LEU A 24 10.15 -33.77 28.94
N LEU A 25 10.30 -35.08 29.18
CA LEU A 25 9.69 -35.77 30.32
C LEU A 25 10.17 -35.19 31.66
N LEU A 26 11.48 -34.95 31.75
CA LEU A 26 12.12 -34.40 32.95
C LEU A 26 11.83 -32.91 33.18
N ARG A 27 11.35 -32.17 32.17
CA ARG A 27 10.83 -30.81 32.32
C ARG A 27 9.55 -30.78 33.16
N GLY A 28 8.73 -31.82 33.07
CA GLY A 28 7.48 -31.93 33.83
C GLY A 28 7.72 -32.44 35.26
N GLU A 29 8.44 -33.55 35.40
CA GLU A 29 8.67 -34.20 36.69
C GLU A 29 9.99 -34.97 36.70
N ALA A 30 10.67 -35.00 37.84
CA ALA A 30 11.85 -35.83 38.04
C ALA A 30 11.50 -37.33 37.98
N LYS A 31 12.29 -38.12 37.24
CA LYS A 31 11.97 -39.55 36.99
C LYS A 31 13.18 -40.45 37.16
N ARG A 32 12.93 -41.70 37.56
CA ARG A 32 13.93 -42.78 37.57
C ARG A 32 14.04 -43.40 36.17
N VAL A 33 15.18 -44.04 35.87
CA VAL A 33 15.42 -44.75 34.60
C VAL A 33 14.29 -45.73 34.25
N THR A 34 13.78 -46.47 35.22
CA THR A 34 12.69 -47.44 35.02
C THR A 34 11.38 -46.77 34.60
N SER A 35 11.09 -45.58 35.15
CA SER A 35 9.90 -44.81 34.78
C SER A 35 10.03 -44.24 33.37
N VAL A 36 11.18 -43.67 33.05
CA VAL A 36 11.50 -43.17 31.70
C VAL A 36 11.45 -44.30 30.66
N SER A 37 12.02 -45.47 30.97
CA SER A 37 11.97 -46.67 30.14
C SER A 37 10.52 -47.09 29.84
N LYS A 38 9.66 -47.09 30.85
CA LYS A 38 8.23 -47.42 30.69
C LYS A 38 7.50 -46.40 29.83
N GLU A 39 7.72 -45.11 30.05
CA GLU A 39 7.01 -44.03 29.34
C GLU A 39 7.45 -43.91 27.87
N LEU A 40 8.73 -44.13 27.56
CA LEU A 40 9.27 -44.05 26.20
C LEU A 40 9.30 -45.40 25.46
N GLY A 41 8.95 -46.52 26.11
CA GLY A 41 9.01 -47.86 25.52
C GLY A 41 10.43 -48.35 25.20
N LEU A 42 11.44 -47.80 25.87
CA LEU A 42 12.86 -48.14 25.66
C LEU A 42 13.35 -49.12 26.72
N THR A 43 14.41 -49.87 26.44
CA THR A 43 14.99 -50.76 27.45
C THR A 43 15.77 -49.98 28.52
N THR A 44 15.83 -50.49 29.74
CA THR A 44 16.60 -49.87 30.84
C THR A 44 18.07 -49.60 30.47
N PRO A 45 18.80 -50.50 29.78
CA PRO A 45 20.18 -50.22 29.34
C PRO A 45 20.27 -49.08 28.32
N GLU A 46 19.33 -48.96 27.39
CA GLU A 46 19.28 -47.86 26.42
C GLU A 46 19.04 -46.52 27.11
N VAL A 47 18.03 -46.44 27.98
CA VAL A 47 17.77 -45.23 28.76
C VAL A 47 18.97 -44.86 29.61
N SER A 48 19.61 -45.85 30.25
CA SER A 48 20.83 -45.63 31.04
C SER A 48 21.95 -44.98 30.22
N ARG A 49 22.14 -45.41 28.97
CA ARG A 49 23.12 -44.79 28.05
C ARG A 49 22.73 -43.34 27.72
N HIS A 50 21.46 -43.06 27.44
CA HIS A 50 21.00 -41.71 27.12
C HIS A 50 21.13 -40.75 28.31
N VAL A 51 20.71 -41.16 29.51
CA VAL A 51 20.81 -40.31 30.71
C VAL A 51 22.26 -40.06 31.11
N SER A 52 23.17 -41.01 30.93
CA SER A 52 24.61 -40.79 31.17
C SER A 52 25.16 -39.69 30.28
N ARG A 53 24.89 -39.73 28.96
CA ARG A 53 25.37 -38.72 28.02
C ARG A 53 24.76 -37.33 28.28
N LEU A 54 23.46 -37.27 28.60
CA LEU A 54 22.80 -36.03 29.00
C LEU A 54 23.40 -35.46 30.30
N SER A 55 23.79 -36.32 31.24
CA SER A 55 24.44 -35.90 32.49
C SER A 55 25.87 -35.41 32.25
N GLU A 56 26.62 -36.04 31.35
CA GLU A 56 27.97 -35.61 30.94
C GLU A 56 27.97 -34.20 30.33
N MET A 57 26.88 -33.80 29.65
CA MET A 57 26.68 -32.45 29.13
C MET A 57 25.99 -31.48 30.11
N GLU A 58 25.79 -31.89 31.36
CA GLU A 58 25.13 -31.09 32.40
C GLU A 58 23.69 -30.68 32.06
N LEU A 59 23.03 -31.36 31.12
CA LEU A 59 21.64 -31.11 30.72
C LEU A 59 20.65 -31.66 31.74
N ILE A 60 21.04 -32.76 32.40
CA ILE A 60 20.28 -33.37 33.49
C ILE A 60 21.22 -33.67 34.66
N SER A 61 20.67 -33.84 35.86
CA SER A 61 21.41 -34.22 37.06
C SER A 61 20.69 -35.35 37.78
N LYS A 62 21.43 -36.14 38.57
CA LYS A 62 20.88 -37.24 39.36
C LYS A 62 20.97 -36.89 40.85
N ASP A 63 19.87 -37.08 41.58
CA ASP A 63 19.85 -36.88 43.02
C ASP A 63 20.29 -38.13 43.80
N VAL A 64 20.35 -37.99 45.13
CA VAL A 64 20.76 -39.05 46.06
C VAL A 64 19.77 -40.22 46.10
N GLU A 65 18.50 -39.99 45.77
CA GLU A 65 17.48 -41.02 45.74
C GLU A 65 17.49 -41.77 44.40
N GLY A 66 18.15 -41.23 43.38
CA GLY A 66 18.31 -41.81 42.05
C GLY A 66 17.29 -41.31 41.02
N PHE A 67 16.60 -40.21 41.28
CA PHE A 67 15.81 -39.51 40.28
C PHE A 67 16.70 -38.61 39.43
N TYR A 68 16.38 -38.52 38.15
CA TYR A 68 16.97 -37.57 37.23
C TYR A 68 16.10 -36.32 37.18
N HIS A 69 16.75 -35.16 37.14
CA HIS A 69 16.16 -33.83 37.10
C HIS A 69 16.72 -33.08 35.91
N LEU A 70 15.87 -32.31 35.22
CA LEU A 70 16.35 -31.35 34.24
C LEU A 70 17.13 -30.23 34.97
N THR A 71 18.34 -29.89 34.50
CA THR A 71 19.08 -28.77 35.09
C THR A 71 18.57 -27.43 34.57
N PRO A 72 18.91 -26.29 35.21
CA PRO A 72 18.64 -24.97 34.63
C PRO A 72 19.24 -24.78 33.24
N PHE A 73 20.44 -25.34 33.00
CA PHE A 73 21.07 -25.34 31.68
C PHE A 73 20.27 -26.16 30.67
N GLY A 74 19.87 -27.39 31.01
CA GLY A 74 19.03 -28.22 30.16
C GLY A 74 17.67 -27.60 29.86
N SER A 75 17.06 -26.92 30.84
CA SER A 75 15.82 -26.16 30.65
C SER A 75 16.01 -25.02 29.66
N MET A 76 17.08 -24.24 29.78
CA MET A 76 17.39 -23.16 28.84
C MET A 76 17.63 -23.70 27.43
N VAL A 77 18.34 -24.84 27.31
CA VAL A 77 18.54 -25.52 26.03
C VAL A 77 17.20 -25.97 25.43
N LEU A 78 16.30 -26.57 26.20
CA LEU A 78 14.96 -26.92 25.71
C LEU A 78 14.18 -25.71 25.21
N THR A 79 14.21 -24.60 25.94
CA THR A 79 13.56 -23.35 25.51
C THR A 79 14.12 -22.88 24.17
N LEU A 80 15.44 -22.85 24.00
CA LEU A 80 16.05 -22.45 22.73
C LEU A 80 15.77 -23.43 21.59
N LEU A 81 15.60 -24.72 21.88
CA LEU A 81 15.28 -25.74 20.88
C LEU A 81 13.85 -25.59 20.32
N GLN A 82 12.91 -25.00 21.06
CA GLN A 82 11.54 -24.77 20.57
C GLN A 82 11.54 -23.88 19.32
N GLU A 83 12.43 -22.89 19.28
CA GLU A 83 12.63 -21.99 18.14
C GLU A 83 13.05 -22.78 16.88
N PHE A 84 14.05 -23.65 17.04
CA PHE A 84 14.54 -24.50 15.95
C PHE A 84 13.53 -25.55 15.53
N GLU A 85 12.77 -26.10 16.47
CA GLU A 85 11.71 -27.06 16.19
C GLU A 85 10.66 -26.44 15.25
N PHE A 86 10.17 -25.24 15.58
CA PHE A 86 9.20 -24.52 14.75
C PHE A 86 9.74 -24.26 13.34
N VAL A 87 10.94 -23.70 13.23
CA VAL A 87 11.56 -23.41 11.92
C VAL A 87 11.77 -24.70 11.11
N SER A 88 12.20 -25.79 11.76
CA SER A 88 12.41 -27.09 11.10
C SER A 88 11.09 -27.67 10.56
N ARG A 89 10.00 -27.55 11.31
CA ARG A 89 8.65 -28.00 10.92
C ARG A 89 8.15 -27.27 9.68
N HIS A 90 8.58 -26.02 9.49
CA HIS A 90 8.17 -25.15 8.39
C HIS A 90 9.32 -24.82 7.43
N THR A 91 10.26 -25.75 7.24
CA THR A 91 11.48 -25.56 6.43
C THR A 91 11.17 -25.03 5.02
N GLN A 92 10.18 -25.61 4.32
CA GLN A 92 9.84 -25.17 2.96
C GLN A 92 9.35 -23.72 2.91
N TYR A 93 8.57 -23.31 3.92
CA TYR A 93 8.07 -21.94 4.03
C TYR A 93 9.23 -20.97 4.25
N PHE A 94 10.10 -21.23 5.23
CA PHE A 94 11.24 -20.36 5.54
C PHE A 94 12.36 -20.40 4.50
N ALA A 95 12.36 -21.38 3.59
CA ALA A 95 13.29 -21.42 2.46
C ALA A 95 12.92 -20.44 1.34
N SER A 96 11.63 -20.07 1.21
CA SER A 96 11.13 -19.17 0.14
C SER A 96 10.68 -17.79 0.63
N HIS A 97 10.62 -17.59 1.96
CA HIS A 97 10.20 -16.34 2.59
C HIS A 97 11.35 -15.73 3.39
N THR A 98 11.44 -14.40 3.36
CA THR A 98 12.45 -13.66 4.11
C THR A 98 11.92 -13.22 5.46
N HIS A 99 12.80 -13.21 6.46
CA HIS A 99 12.58 -12.61 7.77
C HIS A 99 13.36 -11.29 7.91
N GLU A 100 14.01 -10.85 6.83
CA GLU A 100 14.69 -9.56 6.79
C GLU A 100 13.69 -8.44 7.09
N GLY A 101 14.02 -7.57 8.03
CA GLY A 101 13.12 -6.53 8.52
C GLY A 101 12.33 -6.89 9.78
N LEU A 102 12.31 -8.17 10.21
CA LEU A 102 11.82 -8.51 11.54
C LEU A 102 12.83 -8.08 12.61
N PRO A 103 12.38 -7.50 13.73
CA PRO A 103 13.27 -7.19 14.83
C PRO A 103 13.88 -8.50 15.42
N PRO A 104 15.19 -8.54 15.71
CA PRO A 104 15.87 -9.77 16.11
C PRO A 104 15.27 -10.48 17.34
N GLU A 105 14.64 -9.74 18.25
CA GLU A 105 13.95 -10.29 19.41
C GLU A 105 12.77 -11.20 19.05
N TYR A 106 12.06 -10.94 17.95
CA TYR A 106 10.93 -11.74 17.50
C TYR A 106 11.37 -12.98 16.72
N VAL A 107 12.50 -12.89 16.00
CA VAL A 107 13.14 -14.05 15.37
C VAL A 107 13.62 -15.04 16.43
N LYS A 108 14.14 -14.55 17.57
CA LYS A 108 14.57 -15.38 18.71
C LYS A 108 13.44 -16.03 19.51
N ARG A 109 12.19 -15.62 19.25
CA ARG A 109 10.96 -16.08 19.93
C ARG A 109 9.95 -16.64 18.92
N ILE A 110 10.39 -16.95 17.71
CA ILE A 110 9.54 -17.43 16.62
C ILE A 110 8.81 -18.74 16.97
N GLY A 111 9.38 -19.54 17.86
CA GLY A 111 8.80 -20.75 18.43
C GLY A 111 7.55 -20.50 19.29
N GLU A 112 7.26 -19.26 19.70
CA GLU A 112 5.96 -18.90 20.28
C GLU A 112 4.81 -19.14 19.29
N LEU A 113 5.08 -19.24 17.98
CA LEU A 113 4.11 -19.62 16.94
C LEU A 113 3.90 -21.14 16.81
N SER A 114 4.45 -21.98 17.69
CA SER A 114 4.44 -23.44 17.53
C SER A 114 3.05 -24.08 17.47
N GLU A 115 2.07 -23.46 18.12
CA GLU A 115 0.67 -23.91 18.13
C GLU A 115 -0.17 -23.25 17.02
N SER A 116 0.45 -22.40 16.20
CA SER A 116 -0.18 -21.83 15.02
C SER A 116 -0.38 -22.89 13.93
N ARG A 117 -1.42 -22.70 13.13
CA ARG A 117 -1.71 -23.52 11.97
C ARG A 117 -1.15 -22.87 10.72
N HIS A 118 -0.25 -23.56 10.03
CA HIS A 118 0.25 -23.17 8.73
C HIS A 118 -0.85 -23.23 7.66
N ILE A 119 -0.92 -22.19 6.82
CA ILE A 119 -1.85 -22.02 5.71
C ILE A 119 -1.03 -21.80 4.45
N ASP A 120 -1.16 -22.71 3.50
CA ASP A 120 -0.35 -22.79 2.28
C ASP A 120 -1.12 -22.40 1.00
N ASN A 121 -2.37 -21.98 1.13
CA ASN A 121 -3.24 -21.64 0.02
C ASN A 121 -4.03 -20.35 0.28
N ILE A 122 -4.22 -19.60 -0.80
CA ILE A 122 -4.81 -18.27 -0.80
C ILE A 122 -6.26 -18.28 -0.27
N PRO A 123 -7.19 -19.13 -0.75
CA PRO A 123 -8.59 -19.05 -0.30
C PRO A 123 -8.75 -19.24 1.22
N GLU A 124 -8.00 -20.17 1.81
CA GLU A 124 -8.05 -20.40 3.25
C GLU A 124 -7.47 -19.24 4.05
N PHE A 125 -6.40 -18.60 3.54
CA PHE A 125 -5.78 -17.44 4.18
C PHE A 125 -6.74 -16.25 4.20
N PHE A 126 -7.38 -15.96 3.07
CA PHE A 126 -8.42 -14.92 2.97
C PHE A 126 -9.59 -15.23 3.92
N ARG A 127 -10.06 -16.47 3.98
CA ARG A 127 -11.10 -16.87 4.95
C ARG A 127 -10.69 -16.60 6.40
N GLN A 128 -9.42 -16.78 6.75
CA GLN A 128 -8.94 -16.46 8.10
C GLN A 128 -8.87 -14.96 8.35
N ILE A 129 -8.47 -14.15 7.36
CA ILE A 129 -8.54 -12.68 7.48
C ILE A 129 -9.98 -12.22 7.74
N GLU A 130 -10.93 -12.73 6.94
CA GLU A 130 -12.36 -12.43 7.12
C GLU A 130 -12.84 -12.82 8.51
N ARG A 131 -12.41 -13.99 9.01
CA ARG A 131 -12.71 -14.47 10.37
C ARG A 131 -12.16 -13.53 11.46
N VAL A 132 -10.90 -13.10 11.35
CA VAL A 132 -10.29 -12.12 12.28
C VAL A 132 -11.13 -10.84 12.35
N ILE A 133 -11.60 -10.33 11.21
CA ILE A 133 -12.39 -9.08 11.14
C ILE A 133 -13.83 -9.27 11.64
N THR A 134 -14.45 -10.40 11.31
CA THR A 134 -15.86 -10.67 11.61
C THR A 134 -16.09 -11.08 13.06
N GLU A 135 -15.18 -11.86 13.65
CA GLU A 135 -15.28 -12.34 15.04
C GLU A 135 -14.73 -11.33 16.06
N ALA A 136 -14.05 -10.26 15.63
CA ALA A 136 -13.52 -9.25 16.55
C ALA A 136 -14.62 -8.49 17.30
N GLU A 137 -14.41 -8.31 18.60
CA GLU A 137 -15.32 -7.56 19.48
C GLU A 137 -14.72 -6.22 19.91
N GLU A 138 -13.41 -6.15 20.14
CA GLU A 138 -12.77 -4.93 20.68
C GLU A 138 -11.89 -4.16 19.68
N TYR A 139 -11.06 -4.88 18.94
CA TYR A 139 -10.10 -4.27 18.03
C TYR A 139 -9.70 -5.19 16.87
N VAL A 140 -9.22 -4.57 15.79
CA VAL A 140 -8.52 -5.22 14.68
C VAL A 140 -7.32 -4.37 14.28
N TRP A 141 -6.15 -4.98 14.24
CA TRP A 141 -4.88 -4.34 13.89
C TRP A 141 -4.35 -4.94 12.60
N LEU A 142 -3.95 -4.06 11.69
CA LEU A 142 -3.56 -4.37 10.31
C LEU A 142 -2.14 -3.83 10.07
N LEU A 143 -1.20 -4.71 9.78
CA LEU A 143 0.12 -4.36 9.24
C LEU A 143 0.21 -5.00 7.86
N VAL A 144 0.07 -4.21 6.81
CA VAL A 144 -0.16 -4.70 5.44
C VAL A 144 0.64 -3.88 4.44
N ASP A 145 1.00 -4.48 3.30
CA ASP A 145 1.60 -3.78 2.15
C ASP A 145 0.61 -2.85 1.45
N GLN A 146 -0.67 -3.21 1.47
CA GLN A 146 -1.75 -2.42 0.91
C GLN A 146 -3.04 -2.60 1.71
N PHE A 147 -3.83 -1.52 1.81
CA PHE A 147 -5.16 -1.58 2.40
C PHE A 147 -6.02 -2.66 1.70
N PRO A 148 -6.60 -3.62 2.44
CA PRO A 148 -7.31 -4.74 1.85
C PRO A 148 -8.71 -4.34 1.38
N LEU A 149 -8.81 -3.74 0.18
CA LEU A 149 -10.08 -3.29 -0.42
C LEU A 149 -11.10 -4.42 -0.56
N ASN A 150 -10.66 -5.65 -0.85
CA ASN A 150 -11.51 -6.83 -0.95
C ASN A 150 -12.26 -7.17 0.35
N HIS A 151 -11.79 -6.66 1.50
CA HIS A 151 -12.41 -6.85 2.81
C HIS A 151 -13.09 -5.58 3.35
N LEU A 152 -13.23 -4.54 2.52
CA LEU A 152 -13.75 -3.23 2.94
C LEU A 152 -15.15 -3.33 3.56
N SER A 153 -16.03 -4.15 3.00
CA SER A 153 -17.39 -4.35 3.54
C SER A 153 -17.36 -4.92 4.96
N LEU A 154 -16.51 -5.90 5.22
CA LEU A 154 -16.32 -6.49 6.56
C LEU A 154 -15.70 -5.50 7.54
N ILE A 155 -14.74 -4.70 7.09
CA ILE A 155 -14.11 -3.64 7.88
C ILE A 155 -15.15 -2.60 8.30
N VAL A 156 -16.01 -2.14 7.36
CA VAL A 156 -17.08 -1.20 7.67
C VAL A 156 -18.08 -1.79 8.66
N GLN A 157 -18.50 -3.04 8.46
CA GLN A 157 -19.39 -3.71 9.41
C GLN A 157 -18.77 -3.82 10.81
N ALA A 158 -17.47 -4.09 10.91
CA ALA A 158 -16.78 -4.13 12.20
C ALA A 158 -16.73 -2.74 12.87
N ILE A 159 -16.46 -1.69 12.11
CA ILE A 159 -16.49 -0.30 12.60
C ILE A 159 -17.91 0.07 13.09
N GLU A 160 -18.96 -0.37 12.39
CA GLU A 160 -20.35 -0.17 12.81
C GLU A 160 -20.69 -0.90 14.12
N ARG A 161 -20.03 -2.03 14.40
CA ARG A 161 -20.05 -2.72 15.70
C ARG A 161 -19.15 -2.06 16.76
N ALA A 162 -18.59 -0.88 16.48
CA ALA A 162 -17.65 -0.13 17.33
C ALA A 162 -16.28 -0.79 17.57
N VAL A 163 -15.87 -1.73 16.71
CA VAL A 163 -14.53 -2.32 16.74
C VAL A 163 -13.49 -1.27 16.33
N ARG A 164 -12.40 -1.16 17.11
CA ARG A 164 -11.32 -0.19 16.86
C ARG A 164 -10.28 -0.74 15.90
N PHE A 165 -9.86 0.06 14.93
CA PHE A 165 -8.86 -0.30 13.95
C PHE A 165 -7.55 0.46 14.15
N ARG A 166 -6.44 -0.24 14.04
CA ARG A 166 -5.10 0.34 13.86
C ARG A 166 -4.50 -0.20 12.59
N ILE A 167 -4.04 0.68 11.71
CA ILE A 167 -3.56 0.30 10.38
C ILE A 167 -2.17 0.88 10.18
N VAL A 168 -1.23 0.02 9.80
CA VAL A 168 0.12 0.39 9.38
C VAL A 168 0.31 -0.08 7.94
N GLU A 169 0.68 0.85 7.08
CA GLU A 169 0.91 0.61 5.65
C GLU A 169 2.25 1.23 5.22
N PRO A 170 2.89 0.74 4.14
CA PRO A 170 4.07 1.39 3.61
C PRO A 170 3.74 2.80 3.11
N ARG A 171 4.72 3.71 3.21
CA ARG A 171 4.65 5.10 2.76
C ARG A 171 4.46 5.16 1.25
N ASN A 172 5.21 4.34 0.53
CA ASN A 172 5.13 4.19 -0.92
C ASN A 172 4.19 3.04 -1.25
N ARG A 173 2.89 3.33 -1.39
CA ARG A 173 1.92 2.32 -1.81
C ARG A 173 2.04 2.08 -3.31
N VAL A 174 2.01 0.82 -3.71
CA VAL A 174 1.55 0.48 -5.07
C VAL A 174 0.04 0.64 -5.04
N VAL A 175 -0.47 1.70 -5.66
CA VAL A 175 -1.92 1.89 -5.81
C VAL A 175 -2.43 0.82 -6.75
N ALA A 176 -3.27 -0.08 -6.24
CA ALA A 176 -4.00 -1.02 -7.07
C ALA A 176 -4.81 -0.25 -8.14
N PRO A 177 -4.81 -0.71 -9.41
CA PRO A 177 -5.58 -0.12 -10.50
C PRO A 177 -7.08 0.03 -10.22
N ASP A 178 -7.61 -0.69 -9.22
CA ASP A 178 -9.04 -0.80 -8.92
C ASP A 178 -9.64 0.37 -8.13
N LEU A 179 -8.85 1.31 -7.58
CA LEU A 179 -9.42 2.49 -6.90
C LEU A 179 -10.33 3.33 -7.83
N ASP A 180 -10.05 3.32 -9.13
CA ASP A 180 -10.85 4.00 -10.16
C ASP A 180 -12.05 3.18 -10.66
N ALA A 181 -12.06 1.87 -10.37
CA ALA A 181 -13.13 0.92 -10.69
C ALA A 181 -14.07 0.65 -9.49
N MET A 182 -13.74 1.15 -8.29
CA MET A 182 -14.56 1.00 -7.09
C MET A 182 -15.96 1.57 -7.30
N ALA A 183 -16.97 0.81 -6.88
CA ALA A 183 -18.33 1.29 -6.86
C ALA A 183 -18.47 2.52 -5.94
N PRO A 184 -19.40 3.47 -6.20
CA PRO A 184 -19.58 4.66 -5.36
C PRO A 184 -19.83 4.34 -3.87
N GLU A 185 -20.47 3.21 -3.58
CA GLU A 185 -20.70 2.72 -2.22
C GLU A 185 -19.40 2.31 -1.54
N GLU A 186 -18.53 1.58 -2.25
CA GLU A 186 -17.21 1.19 -1.75
C GLU A 186 -16.30 2.41 -1.55
N SER A 187 -16.36 3.40 -2.44
CA SER A 187 -15.62 4.66 -2.27
C SER A 187 -16.07 5.45 -1.03
N ARG A 188 -17.39 5.50 -0.77
CA ARG A 188 -17.95 6.10 0.45
C ARG A 188 -17.56 5.31 1.70
N ALA A 189 -17.60 3.98 1.64
CA ALA A 189 -17.15 3.09 2.70
C ALA A 189 -15.67 3.33 3.03
N LEU A 190 -14.79 3.40 2.03
CA LEU A 190 -13.37 3.69 2.20
C LEU A 190 -13.14 5.12 2.74
N THR A 191 -13.98 6.08 2.38
CA THR A 191 -13.90 7.42 2.94
C THR A 191 -14.30 7.43 4.42
N ARG A 192 -15.33 6.65 4.81
CA ARG A 192 -15.75 6.49 6.21
C ARG A 192 -14.64 5.92 7.09
N THR A 193 -13.86 4.96 6.58
CA THR A 193 -12.72 4.41 7.34
C THR A 193 -11.61 5.43 7.58
N LYS A 194 -11.52 6.51 6.79
CA LYS A 194 -10.50 7.57 6.96
C LYS A 194 -10.89 8.67 7.96
N ILE A 195 -12.19 8.86 8.20
CA ILE A 195 -12.71 9.98 9.01
C ILE A 195 -13.20 9.57 10.40
N THR A 196 -13.45 8.28 10.61
CA THR A 196 -13.95 7.77 11.89
C THR A 196 -12.84 7.78 12.94
N PRO A 197 -13.12 8.21 14.20
CA PRO A 197 -12.14 8.13 15.29
C PRO A 197 -11.83 6.69 15.72
N LEU A 198 -12.61 5.72 15.23
CA LEU A 198 -12.38 4.30 15.48
C LEU A 198 -11.23 3.73 14.65
N VAL A 199 -10.70 4.46 13.66
CA VAL A 199 -9.62 4.00 12.79
C VAL A 199 -8.42 4.94 12.96
N GLU A 200 -7.30 4.39 13.41
CA GLU A 200 -6.02 5.08 13.44
C GLU A 200 -5.11 4.53 12.34
N GLN A 201 -4.44 5.42 11.59
CA GLN A 201 -3.51 5.02 10.53
C GLN A 201 -2.11 5.58 10.77
N ARG A 202 -1.11 4.73 10.60
CA ARG A 202 0.32 5.06 10.64
C ARG A 202 1.03 4.52 9.41
N MET A 203 2.24 4.99 9.16
CA MET A 203 3.04 4.58 8.01
C MET A 203 4.45 4.19 8.42
N LEU A 204 4.99 3.21 7.71
CA LEU A 204 6.41 2.82 7.73
C LEU A 204 6.98 2.98 6.33
N ASP A 205 8.30 3.08 6.19
CA ASP A 205 8.90 3.14 4.85
C ASP A 205 8.77 1.79 4.12
N GLU A 206 8.90 0.68 4.86
CA GLU A 206 8.73 -0.69 4.39
C GLU A 206 7.95 -1.52 5.40
N VAL A 207 7.19 -2.49 4.90
CA VAL A 207 6.45 -3.47 5.71
C VAL A 207 6.94 -4.86 5.33
N ASN A 208 7.66 -5.51 6.24
CA ASN A 208 8.33 -6.80 6.00
C ASN A 208 7.66 -7.98 6.73
N VAL A 209 6.43 -7.77 7.21
CA VAL A 209 5.59 -8.81 7.80
C VAL A 209 4.13 -8.37 7.68
N TYR A 210 3.27 -9.32 7.36
CA TYR A 210 1.83 -9.12 7.20
C TYR A 210 1.13 -9.60 8.44
N LEU A 211 0.39 -8.72 9.14
CA LEU A 211 -0.33 -9.08 10.36
C LEU A 211 -1.78 -8.59 10.29
N TYR A 212 -2.68 -9.49 10.69
CA TYR A 212 -4.07 -9.20 11.04
C TYR A 212 -4.27 -9.72 12.45
N VAL A 213 -4.50 -8.85 13.43
CA VAL A 213 -4.59 -9.22 14.85
C VAL A 213 -5.88 -8.66 15.43
N SER A 214 -6.76 -9.50 15.98
CA SER A 214 -7.90 -9.06 16.78
C SER A 214 -7.70 -9.36 18.26
N ASP A 215 -8.75 -9.24 19.05
CA ASP A 215 -8.80 -9.66 20.46
C ASP A 215 -8.83 -11.19 20.63
N GLY A 216 -9.30 -11.93 19.63
CA GLY A 216 -9.47 -13.39 19.71
C GLY A 216 -8.51 -14.22 18.85
N SER A 217 -7.98 -13.69 17.75
CA SER A 217 -7.09 -14.45 16.85
C SER A 217 -6.21 -13.57 15.98
N CYS A 218 -5.20 -14.17 15.36
CA CYS A 218 -4.30 -13.46 14.45
C CYS A 218 -3.84 -14.30 13.26
N VAL A 219 -3.69 -13.64 12.10
CA VAL A 219 -3.04 -14.18 10.91
C VAL A 219 -1.72 -13.44 10.70
N THR A 220 -0.64 -14.17 10.45
CA THR A 220 0.67 -13.63 10.08
C THR A 220 1.21 -14.27 8.82
N ALA A 221 1.87 -13.49 7.97
CA ALA A 221 2.63 -13.98 6.82
C ALA A 221 3.92 -13.18 6.65
N PHE A 222 4.93 -13.82 6.09
CA PHE A 222 6.22 -13.22 5.78
C PHE A 222 6.32 -13.05 4.26
N PRO A 223 6.99 -12.00 3.77
CA PRO A 223 7.16 -11.78 2.34
C PRO A 223 8.10 -12.82 1.71
N THR A 224 7.94 -13.08 0.41
CA THR A 224 8.89 -13.91 -0.34
C THR A 224 10.27 -13.26 -0.41
N LEU A 225 11.27 -13.98 -0.93
CA LEU A 225 12.60 -13.40 -1.22
C LEU A 225 12.56 -12.20 -2.21
N ARG A 226 11.42 -11.96 -2.87
CA ARG A 226 11.20 -10.80 -3.75
C ARG A 226 10.46 -9.65 -3.07
N GLY A 227 10.09 -9.79 -1.79
CA GLY A 227 9.28 -8.82 -1.06
C GLY A 227 7.78 -8.92 -1.34
N GLU A 228 7.31 -9.99 -1.99
CA GLU A 228 5.91 -10.16 -2.38
C GLU A 228 5.10 -10.91 -1.31
N ASN A 229 3.82 -10.58 -1.14
CA ASN A 229 2.89 -11.35 -0.32
C ASN A 229 2.22 -12.47 -1.15
N GLU A 230 2.52 -13.72 -0.84
CA GLU A 230 1.83 -14.86 -1.46
C GLU A 230 0.51 -15.25 -0.75
N TYR A 231 0.14 -14.55 0.33
CA TYR A 231 -1.01 -14.87 1.18
C TYR A 231 -0.96 -16.31 1.71
N LYS A 232 0.23 -16.69 2.19
CA LYS A 232 0.53 -17.96 2.86
C LYS A 232 1.27 -17.64 4.15
N GLY A 233 0.94 -18.35 5.23
CA GLY A 233 1.52 -18.04 6.53
C GLY A 233 0.87 -18.85 7.64
N PHE A 234 0.57 -18.19 8.76
CA PHE A 234 0.15 -18.84 9.99
C PHE A 234 -1.08 -18.17 10.57
N MET A 235 -2.05 -18.99 11.01
CA MET A 235 -3.20 -18.55 11.81
C MET A 235 -3.00 -19.07 13.23
N ALA A 236 -3.23 -18.20 14.20
CA ALA A 236 -3.15 -18.56 15.60
C ALA A 236 -4.32 -17.98 16.41
N SER A 237 -4.66 -18.71 17.48
CA SER A 237 -5.63 -18.31 18.49
C SER A 237 -5.18 -18.70 19.90
N ASP A 238 -4.06 -19.41 20.04
CA ASP A 238 -3.48 -19.72 21.34
C ASP A 238 -2.79 -18.47 21.93
N GLU A 239 -2.66 -18.44 23.25
CA GLU A 239 -2.18 -17.27 23.98
C GLU A 239 -0.74 -16.87 23.59
N ALA A 240 0.15 -17.83 23.36
CA ALA A 240 1.55 -17.57 23.08
C ALA A 240 1.74 -16.96 21.69
N SER A 241 1.19 -17.61 20.66
CA SER A 241 1.26 -17.12 19.28
C SER A 241 0.54 -15.77 19.15
N HIS A 242 -0.62 -15.62 19.78
CA HIS A 242 -1.38 -14.38 19.75
C HIS A 242 -0.61 -13.23 20.41
N LYS A 243 0.04 -13.49 21.56
CA LYS A 243 0.92 -12.52 22.22
C LYS A 243 2.09 -12.13 21.32
N TRP A 244 2.75 -13.08 20.66
CA TRP A 244 3.86 -12.81 19.74
C TRP A 244 3.43 -11.86 18.60
N CYS A 245 2.31 -12.15 17.93
CA CYS A 245 1.78 -11.30 16.85
C CYS A 245 1.39 -9.91 17.34
N ARG A 246 0.77 -9.83 18.52
CA ARG A 246 0.34 -8.57 19.14
C ARG A 246 1.53 -7.68 19.51
N GLU A 247 2.56 -8.26 20.14
CA GLU A 247 3.79 -7.53 20.50
C GLU A 247 4.54 -7.07 19.24
N LEU A 248 4.64 -7.93 18.22
CA LEU A 248 5.25 -7.57 16.94
C LEU A 248 4.53 -6.40 16.26
N PHE A 249 3.19 -6.42 16.25
CA PHE A 249 2.41 -5.29 15.75
C PHE A 249 2.71 -4.01 16.53
N LEU A 250 2.69 -4.05 17.86
CA LEU A 250 2.94 -2.87 18.70
C LEU A 250 4.35 -2.30 18.50
N HIS A 251 5.35 -3.16 18.33
CA HIS A 251 6.71 -2.72 18.00
C HIS A 251 6.75 -1.90 16.70
N HIS A 252 6.04 -2.37 15.66
CA HIS A 252 5.94 -1.64 14.40
C HIS A 252 5.10 -0.37 14.55
N TRP A 253 3.99 -0.44 15.28
CA TRP A 253 3.11 0.68 15.57
C TRP A 253 3.84 1.84 16.23
N ASP A 254 4.66 1.56 17.25
CA ASP A 254 5.38 2.57 18.02
C ASP A 254 6.50 3.24 17.21
N LYS A 255 7.07 2.52 16.23
CA LYS A 255 8.03 3.07 15.26
C LYS A 255 7.37 3.76 14.08
N ALA A 256 6.13 3.41 13.77
CA ALA A 256 5.39 3.96 12.66
C ALA A 256 5.05 5.43 12.94
N GLU A 257 5.25 6.27 11.94
CA GLU A 257 4.89 7.66 12.04
C GLU A 257 3.37 7.77 11.88
N GLN A 258 2.74 8.66 12.65
CA GLN A 258 1.37 9.03 12.33
C GLN A 258 1.29 9.37 10.85
N ARG A 259 0.24 8.89 10.19
CA ARG A 259 -0.09 9.40 8.87
C ARG A 259 -0.39 10.88 9.05
N MET A 260 0.64 11.71 8.96
CA MET A 260 0.43 13.11 8.69
C MET A 260 -0.36 13.10 7.38
N PRO A 261 -1.54 13.73 7.35
CA PRO A 261 -2.04 14.16 6.06
C PRO A 261 -0.85 14.83 5.37
N VAL A 262 -0.52 14.47 4.12
CA VAL A 262 0.04 15.51 3.23
C VAL A 262 -0.82 16.72 3.53
N PRO A 263 -0.26 17.88 3.93
CA PRO A 263 -1.07 18.94 4.46
C PRO A 263 -2.18 19.20 3.45
N VAL A 264 -3.39 18.73 3.79
CA VAL A 264 -4.58 19.50 3.55
C VAL A 264 -4.18 20.79 4.23
N VAL A 265 -3.93 21.83 3.45
CA VAL A 265 -3.97 23.15 3.99
C VAL A 265 -5.39 23.24 4.55
N GLU A 266 -5.56 22.86 5.82
CA GLU A 266 -6.67 23.33 6.62
C GLU A 266 -6.41 24.82 6.73
N VAL A 267 -6.87 25.53 5.70
CA VAL A 267 -7.29 26.90 5.83
C VAL A 267 -8.21 26.84 7.03
N LYS A 268 -7.76 27.39 8.16
CA LYS A 268 -8.66 27.77 9.25
C LYS A 268 -9.84 28.40 8.56
N ARG A 269 -10.99 27.71 8.54
CA ARG A 269 -12.22 28.19 7.92
C ARG A 269 -12.49 29.55 8.54
N GLY A 270 -12.07 30.61 7.86
CA GLY A 270 -12.55 31.94 8.13
C GLY A 270 -14.05 31.81 7.98
N LYS A 271 -14.80 32.19 9.02
CA LYS A 271 -16.26 32.21 8.97
C LYS A 271 -16.68 32.70 7.60
N ALA A 272 -17.39 31.85 6.86
CA ALA A 272 -17.96 32.22 5.57
C ALA A 272 -18.69 33.54 5.76
N VAL A 273 -18.15 34.61 5.17
CA VAL A 273 -18.93 35.81 4.93
C VAL A 273 -19.95 35.35 3.91
N LYS A 274 -21.20 35.14 4.35
CA LYS A 274 -22.33 35.04 3.45
C LYS A 274 -22.37 36.34 2.65
N VAL A 275 -21.80 36.32 1.45
CA VAL A 275 -22.12 37.33 0.45
C VAL A 275 -23.42 36.84 -0.17
N GLU A 276 -24.53 37.33 0.40
CA GLU A 276 -25.82 37.28 -0.28
C GLU A 276 -25.70 38.05 -1.60
N GLY A 277 -26.00 37.36 -2.70
CA GLY A 277 -25.94 37.90 -4.06
C GLY A 277 -25.03 37.07 -4.95
N ALA A 278 -25.54 35.92 -5.41
CA ALA A 278 -24.87 35.11 -6.42
C ALA A 278 -24.68 35.94 -7.71
N SER A 279 -23.48 36.46 -7.90
CA SER A 279 -23.03 36.76 -9.26
C SER A 279 -22.95 35.42 -9.98
N ARG A 280 -23.69 35.24 -11.09
CA ARG A 280 -23.60 34.01 -11.92
C ARG A 280 -22.21 33.81 -12.52
N ARG A 281 -21.43 34.89 -12.58
CA ARG A 281 -20.13 34.96 -13.23
C ARG A 281 -19.05 35.47 -12.28
N THR A 282 -17.84 34.96 -12.43
CA THR A 282 -16.63 35.51 -11.81
C THR A 282 -15.50 35.66 -12.84
N VAL A 283 -14.58 36.58 -12.58
CA VAL A 283 -13.33 36.73 -13.32
C VAL A 283 -12.17 36.44 -12.38
N LEU A 284 -11.36 35.45 -12.73
CA LEU A 284 -10.20 35.03 -11.98
C LEU A 284 -8.94 35.47 -12.73
N VAL A 285 -8.00 36.08 -12.01
CA VAL A 285 -6.70 36.49 -12.56
C VAL A 285 -5.63 35.60 -11.95
N GLY A 286 -4.91 34.88 -12.81
CA GLY A 286 -3.85 33.97 -12.40
C GLY A 286 -2.66 34.72 -11.82
N ARG A 287 -2.04 34.13 -10.79
CA ARG A 287 -0.96 34.73 -10.00
C ARG A 287 0.36 33.96 -10.13
N GLU A 288 0.38 32.90 -10.92
CA GLU A 288 1.49 31.95 -11.08
C GLU A 288 1.97 31.37 -9.74
N ARG A 289 1.02 31.12 -8.83
CA ARG A 289 1.30 30.58 -7.49
C ARG A 289 0.42 29.36 -7.20
N PRO A 290 0.99 28.15 -7.07
CA PRO A 290 0.24 26.90 -6.99
C PRO A 290 -0.73 26.87 -5.81
N GLU A 291 -0.33 27.41 -4.66
CA GLU A 291 -1.14 27.46 -3.45
C GLU A 291 -2.31 28.46 -3.50
N LEU A 292 -2.32 29.39 -4.47
CA LEU A 292 -3.37 30.39 -4.62
C LEU A 292 -4.26 30.12 -5.84
N ASP A 293 -3.64 29.80 -6.98
CA ASP A 293 -4.34 29.65 -8.25
C ASP A 293 -5.18 28.38 -8.27
N ALA A 294 -4.68 27.25 -7.74
CA ALA A 294 -5.43 26.00 -7.68
C ALA A 294 -6.69 26.14 -6.80
N GLN A 295 -6.53 26.70 -5.59
CA GLN A 295 -7.66 26.89 -4.69
C GLN A 295 -8.67 27.89 -5.25
N ALA A 296 -8.20 29.03 -5.77
CA ALA A 296 -9.11 30.05 -6.29
C ALA A 296 -9.86 29.57 -7.54
N LEU A 297 -9.22 28.75 -8.38
CA LEU A 297 -9.87 28.10 -9.51
C LEU A 297 -10.88 27.04 -9.06
N GLN A 298 -10.53 26.21 -8.07
CA GLN A 298 -11.43 25.21 -7.49
C GLN A 298 -12.68 25.89 -6.86
N ASP A 299 -12.47 26.93 -6.04
CA ASP A 299 -13.56 27.70 -5.42
C ASP A 299 -14.46 28.35 -6.49
N ALA A 300 -13.86 28.84 -7.57
CA ALA A 300 -14.59 29.46 -8.67
C ALA A 300 -15.48 28.45 -9.41
N VAL A 301 -14.94 27.28 -9.77
CA VAL A 301 -15.71 26.22 -10.45
C VAL A 301 -16.77 25.59 -9.54
N ASP A 302 -16.61 25.66 -8.22
CA ASP A 302 -17.60 25.18 -7.24
C ASP A 302 -18.69 26.22 -6.95
N SER A 303 -18.40 27.52 -7.08
CA SER A 303 -19.28 28.59 -6.63
C SER A 303 -20.02 29.35 -7.74
N PHE A 304 -19.50 29.38 -8.98
CA PHE A 304 -20.06 30.17 -10.08
C PHE A 304 -20.55 29.31 -11.25
N GLU A 305 -21.46 29.85 -12.08
CA GLU A 305 -21.95 29.20 -13.30
C GLU A 305 -21.05 29.55 -14.50
N GLU A 306 -20.40 30.71 -14.48
CA GLU A 306 -19.44 31.16 -15.48
C GLU A 306 -18.16 31.63 -14.79
N VAL A 307 -17.02 31.09 -15.21
CA VAL A 307 -15.69 31.42 -14.70
C VAL A 307 -14.84 31.88 -15.87
N ILE A 308 -14.43 33.15 -15.85
CA ILE A 308 -13.52 33.70 -16.85
C ILE A 308 -12.13 33.80 -16.26
N LEU A 309 -11.17 33.17 -16.92
CA LEU A 309 -9.78 33.13 -16.53
C LEU A 309 -8.99 34.19 -17.29
N LYS A 310 -8.07 34.88 -16.62
CA LYS A 310 -7.18 35.88 -17.23
C LYS A 310 -5.74 35.65 -16.76
N GLY A 311 -4.80 35.66 -17.71
CA GLY A 311 -3.38 35.53 -17.41
C GLY A 311 -2.94 34.07 -17.25
N ARG A 312 -1.92 33.84 -16.43
CA ARG A 312 -1.24 32.54 -16.28
C ARG A 312 -1.56 31.93 -14.92
N PHE A 313 -1.99 30.67 -14.92
CA PHE A 313 -2.35 29.90 -13.73
C PHE A 313 -1.38 28.74 -13.54
N ASN A 314 -0.77 28.70 -12.37
CA ASN A 314 0.05 27.58 -11.94
C ASN A 314 -0.77 26.72 -10.98
N LEU A 315 -1.06 25.48 -11.33
CA LEU A 315 -1.84 24.59 -10.47
C LEU A 315 -0.96 23.68 -9.58
N GLY A 316 0.36 23.76 -9.71
CA GLY A 316 1.28 22.83 -9.06
C GLY A 316 0.92 21.39 -9.43
N THR A 317 0.74 20.51 -8.45
CA THR A 317 0.30 19.13 -8.66
C THR A 317 -1.21 18.94 -8.62
N SER A 318 -1.99 20.01 -8.45
CA SER A 318 -3.44 19.96 -8.19
C SER A 318 -4.26 19.56 -9.42
N THR A 319 -5.41 18.95 -9.16
CA THR A 319 -6.46 18.64 -10.15
C THR A 319 -7.68 19.51 -9.86
N ILE A 320 -8.24 20.16 -10.87
CA ILE A 320 -9.50 20.90 -10.73
C ILE A 320 -10.67 19.96 -11.00
N ILE A 321 -11.54 19.78 -10.02
CA ILE A 321 -12.69 18.88 -10.11
C ILE A 321 -13.96 19.69 -10.38
N ILE A 322 -14.65 19.34 -11.46
CA ILE A 322 -15.89 20.00 -11.91
C ILE A 322 -17.05 19.06 -11.65
N LYS A 323 -17.92 19.43 -10.69
CA LYS A 323 -19.07 18.61 -10.24
C LYS A 323 -20.44 19.22 -10.51
N LYS A 324 -20.49 20.39 -11.15
CA LYS A 324 -21.71 21.12 -11.47
C LYS A 324 -21.62 21.73 -12.87
N SER A 325 -22.77 22.12 -13.43
CA SER A 325 -22.82 22.79 -14.71
C SER A 325 -22.07 24.12 -14.66
N LEU A 326 -21.18 24.37 -15.62
CA LEU A 326 -20.40 25.59 -15.69
C LEU A 326 -19.85 25.89 -17.08
N VAL A 327 -19.55 27.16 -17.32
CA VAL A 327 -18.73 27.64 -18.45
C VAL A 327 -17.39 28.12 -17.91
N LEU A 328 -16.30 27.45 -18.26
CA LEU A 328 -14.93 27.82 -17.95
C LEU A 328 -14.26 28.35 -19.22
N ARG A 329 -13.95 29.64 -19.25
CA ARG A 329 -13.48 30.33 -20.45
C ARG A 329 -12.22 31.14 -20.17
N GLY A 330 -11.22 31.07 -21.04
CA GLY A 330 -10.10 32.01 -21.02
C GLY A 330 -10.45 33.35 -21.67
N GLU A 331 -9.91 34.44 -21.13
CA GLU A 331 -10.00 35.77 -21.71
C GLU A 331 -8.92 35.95 -22.78
N GLY A 332 -9.31 36.52 -23.92
CA GLY A 332 -8.39 36.94 -24.98
C GLY A 332 -7.91 35.80 -25.90
N ARG A 333 -7.57 36.18 -27.12
CA ARG A 333 -6.93 35.32 -28.12
C ARG A 333 -6.11 36.22 -29.05
N THR A 334 -4.83 35.95 -29.17
CA THR A 334 -3.89 36.68 -30.04
C THR A 334 -3.27 35.70 -31.02
N ASP A 335 -3.24 36.04 -32.31
CA ASP A 335 -2.67 35.19 -33.37
C ASP A 335 -3.19 33.73 -33.33
N ASP A 336 -4.48 33.58 -33.06
CA ASP A 336 -5.17 32.28 -32.90
C ASP A 336 -4.72 31.41 -31.70
N ILE A 337 -4.03 32.02 -30.73
CA ILE A 337 -3.60 31.37 -29.48
C ILE A 337 -4.37 31.98 -28.31
N PRO A 338 -5.01 31.18 -27.43
CA PRO A 338 -5.61 31.71 -26.21
C PRO A 338 -4.58 32.45 -25.35
N ASP A 339 -4.91 33.67 -24.91
CA ASP A 339 -3.99 34.47 -24.08
C ASP A 339 -3.89 33.93 -22.64
N THR A 340 -4.95 33.24 -22.20
CA THR A 340 -5.03 32.60 -20.88
C THR A 340 -4.33 31.26 -20.86
N LYS A 341 -3.41 31.07 -19.91
CA LYS A 341 -2.61 29.86 -19.77
C LYS A 341 -2.85 29.16 -18.45
N ILE A 342 -2.94 27.83 -18.47
CA ILE A 342 -2.99 27.00 -17.27
C ILE A 342 -1.94 25.90 -17.40
N TYR A 343 -1.17 25.68 -16.34
CA TYR A 343 -0.19 24.61 -16.31
C TYR A 343 -0.03 24.00 -14.92
N LYS A 344 0.52 22.79 -14.88
CA LYS A 344 0.95 22.13 -13.66
C LYS A 344 2.49 22.24 -13.55
N GLU A 345 3.03 22.13 -12.34
CA GLU A 345 4.48 21.97 -12.09
C GLU A 345 4.75 21.26 -10.76
N GLY A 346 6.02 21.01 -10.44
CA GLY A 346 6.44 20.56 -9.09
C GLY A 346 6.22 19.07 -8.81
N TRP A 347 6.05 18.25 -9.84
CA TRP A 347 6.01 16.79 -9.71
C TRP A 347 7.41 16.18 -9.54
N THR A 348 7.44 15.04 -8.85
CA THR A 348 8.66 14.22 -8.63
C THR A 348 8.54 12.89 -9.35
N PHE A 349 9.68 12.39 -9.87
CA PHE A 349 9.78 11.12 -10.57
C PHE A 349 10.14 9.96 -9.63
N PRO A 350 9.59 8.75 -9.83
CA PRO A 350 8.59 8.35 -10.84
C PRO A 350 7.14 8.69 -10.43
N PHE A 351 6.22 8.78 -11.39
CA PHE A 351 4.79 8.98 -11.11
C PHE A 351 4.14 7.72 -10.55
N ILE A 352 3.31 7.92 -9.53
CA ILE A 352 2.64 6.83 -8.80
C ILE A 352 1.12 6.95 -8.83
N ASP A 353 0.55 7.97 -9.50
CA ASP A 353 -0.89 8.21 -9.64
C ASP A 353 -1.30 8.72 -11.04
N GLN A 354 -2.54 8.40 -11.46
CA GLN A 354 -3.15 9.09 -12.60
C GLN A 354 -3.51 10.51 -12.20
N GLN A 355 -2.91 11.47 -12.88
CA GLN A 355 -3.21 12.88 -12.67
C GLN A 355 -4.06 13.44 -13.80
N TYR A 356 -4.89 14.40 -13.42
CA TYR A 356 -5.67 15.20 -14.34
C TYR A 356 -5.32 16.68 -14.15
N LEU A 357 -5.48 17.49 -15.19
CA LEU A 357 -5.53 18.94 -15.01
C LEU A 357 -6.97 19.36 -14.71
N LEU A 358 -7.91 18.94 -15.57
CA LEU A 358 -9.35 19.09 -15.37
C LEU A 358 -10.03 17.73 -15.30
N HIS A 359 -10.85 17.51 -14.27
CA HIS A 359 -11.65 16.30 -14.10
C HIS A 359 -13.13 16.65 -13.98
N VAL A 360 -13.90 16.32 -15.03
CA VAL A 360 -15.36 16.51 -15.06
C VAL A 360 -16.04 15.24 -14.54
N ARG A 361 -16.70 15.35 -13.39
CA ARG A 361 -17.42 14.26 -12.73
C ARG A 361 -18.61 14.79 -11.95
N GLY A 362 -19.78 14.82 -12.57
CA GLY A 362 -21.02 15.19 -11.89
C GLY A 362 -22.25 14.62 -12.57
N ASP A 363 -23.31 14.46 -11.79
CA ASP A 363 -24.55 13.85 -12.28
C ASP A 363 -25.35 14.89 -13.08
N SER A 364 -25.64 14.58 -14.35
CA SER A 364 -26.47 15.41 -15.23
C SER A 364 -26.01 16.88 -15.38
N ILE A 365 -24.69 17.11 -15.42
CA ILE A 365 -24.10 18.46 -15.55
C ILE A 365 -23.77 18.83 -17.00
N ASP A 366 -23.90 20.11 -17.34
CA ASP A 366 -23.50 20.66 -18.64
C ASP A 366 -22.25 21.53 -18.48
N VAL A 367 -21.15 21.12 -19.11
CA VAL A 367 -19.84 21.78 -18.93
C VAL A 367 -19.32 22.29 -20.26
N THR A 368 -18.94 23.57 -20.32
CA THR A 368 -18.19 24.15 -21.44
C THR A 368 -16.80 24.55 -20.97
N ILE A 369 -15.76 24.10 -21.66
CA ILE A 369 -14.37 24.54 -21.44
C ILE A 369 -13.86 25.09 -22.77
N GLU A 370 -13.51 26.37 -22.81
CA GLU A 370 -13.16 27.01 -24.06
C GLU A 370 -12.10 28.11 -23.96
N ASN A 371 -11.39 28.31 -25.07
CA ASN A 371 -10.41 29.38 -25.22
C ASN A 371 -9.35 29.41 -24.11
N ILE A 372 -8.80 28.26 -23.73
CA ILE A 372 -7.71 28.14 -22.75
C ILE A 372 -6.51 27.47 -23.40
N HIS A 373 -5.32 27.98 -23.14
CA HIS A 373 -4.06 27.33 -23.48
C HIS A 373 -3.56 26.54 -22.27
N ILE A 374 -3.65 25.22 -22.35
CA ILE A 374 -3.13 24.30 -21.36
C ILE A 374 -1.70 23.90 -21.75
N GLU A 375 -0.73 24.30 -20.93
CA GLU A 375 0.68 23.96 -21.06
C GLU A 375 1.05 22.95 -19.96
N ASN A 376 1.93 22.00 -20.22
CA ASN A 376 2.56 21.14 -19.21
C ASN A 376 1.61 20.49 -18.16
N PHE A 377 1.27 19.23 -18.42
CA PHE A 377 0.47 18.39 -17.52
C PHE A 377 1.06 16.97 -17.50
N ASN A 378 0.62 16.16 -16.53
CA ASN A 378 0.97 14.74 -16.42
C ASN A 378 -0.27 13.87 -16.55
N GLY A 379 -0.11 12.68 -17.11
CA GLY A 379 -1.16 11.70 -17.34
C GLY A 379 -2.13 12.21 -18.39
N THR A 380 -3.26 12.72 -17.94
CA THR A 380 -4.37 13.15 -18.80
C THR A 380 -4.66 14.62 -18.58
N CYS A 381 -4.75 15.44 -19.64
CA CYS A 381 -5.05 16.86 -19.49
C CYS A 381 -6.52 17.07 -19.08
N ILE A 382 -7.48 16.61 -19.89
CA ILE A 382 -8.91 16.74 -19.62
C ILE A 382 -9.54 15.35 -19.52
N ASN A 383 -10.10 15.01 -18.37
CA ASN A 383 -10.80 13.76 -18.12
C ASN A 383 -12.31 14.00 -17.97
N LEU A 384 -13.11 13.39 -18.85
CA LEU A 384 -14.56 13.47 -18.87
C LEU A 384 -15.16 12.14 -18.41
N ARG A 385 -15.60 12.07 -17.15
CA ARG A 385 -16.08 10.83 -16.54
C ARG A 385 -17.58 10.63 -16.65
N ASN A 386 -18.38 11.62 -16.22
CA ASN A 386 -19.84 11.60 -16.32
C ASN A 386 -20.43 13.03 -16.28
N GLY A 387 -21.58 13.20 -16.95
CA GLY A 387 -22.34 14.43 -17.04
C GLY A 387 -23.57 14.29 -17.95
N ASN A 388 -24.22 15.41 -18.28
CA ASN A 388 -25.25 15.47 -19.31
C ASN A 388 -24.61 15.78 -20.67
N SER A 389 -23.92 16.90 -20.81
CA SER A 389 -23.20 17.29 -22.03
C SER A 389 -21.87 17.98 -21.71
N VAL A 390 -20.91 17.86 -22.62
CA VAL A 390 -19.63 18.59 -22.52
C VAL A 390 -19.28 19.22 -23.86
N THR A 391 -18.87 20.49 -23.84
CA THR A 391 -18.30 21.19 -25.00
C THR A 391 -16.87 21.62 -24.70
N LEU A 392 -15.92 21.12 -25.47
CA LEU A 392 -14.54 21.57 -25.49
C LEU A 392 -14.30 22.31 -26.79
N ARG A 393 -14.07 23.63 -26.73
CA ARG A 393 -13.95 24.45 -27.94
C ARG A 393 -12.75 25.38 -27.92
N GLY A 394 -11.99 25.43 -29.01
CA GLY A 394 -10.96 26.45 -29.16
C GLY A 394 -9.84 26.37 -28.13
N ASN A 395 -9.63 25.24 -27.45
CA ASN A 395 -8.53 25.11 -26.50
C ASN A 395 -7.23 24.79 -27.22
N ARG A 396 -6.10 25.17 -26.63
CA ARG A 396 -4.77 24.79 -27.09
C ARG A 396 -4.15 23.91 -26.02
N ILE A 397 -3.71 22.69 -26.33
CA ILE A 397 -3.09 21.77 -25.37
C ILE A 397 -1.69 21.42 -25.89
N THR A 398 -0.67 21.80 -25.14
CA THR A 398 0.73 21.61 -25.55
C THR A 398 1.60 21.04 -24.43
N LEU A 399 2.62 20.25 -24.80
CA LEU A 399 3.65 19.75 -23.89
C LEU A 399 5.00 20.39 -24.23
N GLU A 400 5.76 20.81 -23.21
CA GLU A 400 7.12 21.31 -23.41
C GLU A 400 8.20 20.20 -23.40
N SER A 401 7.96 19.07 -22.73
CA SER A 401 8.85 17.88 -22.71
C SER A 401 8.05 16.58 -22.74
N GLY A 402 8.70 15.43 -22.99
CA GLY A 402 7.99 14.15 -23.26
C GLY A 402 8.36 12.99 -22.37
N LEU A 403 9.32 13.15 -21.47
CA LEU A 403 9.76 12.09 -20.57
C LEU A 403 9.45 12.46 -19.13
N GLY A 404 8.98 11.46 -18.39
CA GLY A 404 8.41 11.66 -17.10
C GLY A 404 7.14 12.50 -17.22
N ARG A 405 6.09 12.02 -17.90
CA ARG A 405 4.79 12.72 -17.95
C ARG A 405 3.55 11.83 -17.83
N GLY A 406 3.67 10.55 -17.46
CA GLY A 406 2.48 9.71 -17.32
C GLY A 406 2.76 8.28 -16.87
N LEU A 407 1.80 7.39 -17.15
CA LEU A 407 1.92 5.96 -16.90
C LEU A 407 3.00 5.37 -17.81
N GLN A 408 4.02 4.75 -17.23
CA GLN A 408 5.09 4.09 -17.97
C GLN A 408 4.59 2.77 -18.56
N PHE A 409 4.57 2.66 -19.90
CA PHE A 409 4.17 1.44 -20.61
C PHE A 409 5.39 0.59 -20.98
N GLY A 410 6.12 0.13 -19.96
CA GLY A 410 7.30 -0.73 -20.14
C GLY A 410 8.31 -0.12 -21.13
N ASN A 411 8.57 -0.82 -22.24
CA ASN A 411 9.52 -0.39 -23.28
C ASN A 411 8.98 0.71 -24.22
N TRP A 412 7.69 1.03 -24.15
CA TRP A 412 7.02 1.97 -25.06
C TRP A 412 7.09 3.44 -24.61
N GLY A 413 7.62 3.70 -23.41
CA GLY A 413 7.73 5.04 -22.83
C GLY A 413 6.49 5.47 -22.06
N ASP A 414 6.37 6.76 -21.81
CA ASP A 414 5.27 7.34 -21.03
C ASP A 414 4.04 7.59 -21.89
N HIS A 415 2.88 7.22 -21.37
CA HIS A 415 1.59 7.50 -21.98
C HIS A 415 1.01 8.83 -21.50
N VAL A 416 0.73 9.75 -22.42
CA VAL A 416 0.11 11.05 -22.15
C VAL A 416 -1.15 11.23 -22.99
N VAL A 417 -2.22 11.73 -22.37
CA VAL A 417 -3.55 11.86 -22.99
C VAL A 417 -4.00 13.31 -22.98
N GLY A 418 -4.44 13.83 -24.13
CA GLY A 418 -5.01 15.18 -24.21
C GLY A 418 -6.41 15.26 -23.63
N ILE A 419 -7.34 14.54 -24.24
CA ILE A 419 -8.74 14.52 -23.83
C ILE A 419 -9.16 13.06 -23.79
N THR A 420 -9.81 12.65 -22.72
CA THR A 420 -10.49 11.35 -22.65
C THR A 420 -11.93 11.53 -22.24
N ALA A 421 -12.82 10.75 -22.86
CA ALA A 421 -14.24 10.73 -22.60
C ALA A 421 -14.71 9.28 -22.58
N GLY A 422 -15.22 8.82 -21.44
CA GLY A 422 -15.61 7.43 -21.27
C GLY A 422 -16.23 7.17 -19.91
N GLY A 423 -17.30 6.37 -19.91
CA GLY A 423 -18.13 6.19 -18.72
C GLY A 423 -17.57 5.32 -17.62
N GLU A 424 -18.28 5.29 -16.48
CA GLU A 424 -18.03 4.36 -15.37
C GLU A 424 -18.20 2.87 -15.80
N SER A 425 -18.76 2.62 -16.99
CA SER A 425 -18.92 1.30 -17.60
C SER A 425 -18.89 1.41 -19.14
N MET A 426 -18.29 0.42 -19.83
CA MET A 426 -18.39 0.27 -21.29
C MET A 426 -19.85 0.15 -21.80
N TYR A 427 -20.82 -0.06 -20.89
CA TYR A 427 -22.23 -0.33 -21.20
C TYR A 427 -23.19 0.81 -20.85
N GLN A 428 -22.73 1.88 -20.19
CA GLN A 428 -23.55 3.06 -19.87
C GLN A 428 -22.91 4.33 -20.45
N GLY A 429 -23.56 4.90 -21.46
CA GLY A 429 -23.17 6.20 -22.02
C GLY A 429 -23.17 7.27 -20.93
N SER A 430 -22.09 8.04 -20.85
CA SER A 430 -21.85 8.96 -19.72
C SER A 430 -22.10 10.43 -20.01
N PHE A 431 -22.54 10.74 -21.23
CA PHE A 431 -22.94 12.08 -21.67
C PHE A 431 -24.10 11.95 -22.67
N PRO A 432 -25.35 11.73 -22.22
CA PRO A 432 -26.50 11.53 -23.10
C PRO A 432 -26.83 12.77 -23.95
N GLY A 433 -26.46 13.97 -23.50
CA GLY A 433 -26.54 15.22 -24.26
C GLY A 433 -25.38 15.42 -25.24
N GLY A 434 -24.42 14.49 -25.30
CA GLY A 434 -23.31 14.48 -26.24
C GLY A 434 -22.03 15.14 -25.72
N VAL A 435 -20.92 14.80 -26.37
CA VAL A 435 -19.61 15.43 -26.18
C VAL A 435 -19.23 16.12 -27.49
N VAL A 436 -19.05 17.43 -27.44
CA VAL A 436 -18.61 18.25 -28.58
C VAL A 436 -17.16 18.64 -28.37
N ILE A 437 -16.30 18.29 -29.32
CA ILE A 437 -14.88 18.66 -29.33
C ILE A 437 -14.62 19.32 -30.68
N GLU A 438 -14.46 20.64 -30.70
CA GLU A 438 -14.28 21.40 -31.95
C GLU A 438 -13.20 22.47 -31.82
N ASP A 439 -12.47 22.72 -32.91
CA ASP A 439 -11.46 23.77 -33.00
C ASP A 439 -10.37 23.73 -31.89
N ASN A 440 -10.14 22.56 -31.28
CA ASN A 440 -9.07 22.39 -30.31
C ASN A 440 -7.76 22.05 -31.03
N TYR A 441 -6.65 22.66 -30.61
CA TYR A 441 -5.31 22.38 -31.10
C TYR A 441 -4.53 21.55 -30.08
N LEU A 442 -4.18 20.31 -30.43
CA LEU A 442 -3.37 19.42 -29.60
C LEU A 442 -2.00 19.20 -30.25
N ASP A 443 -0.93 19.57 -29.55
CA ASP A 443 0.45 19.41 -30.02
C ASP A 443 1.34 18.83 -28.92
N PHE A 444 1.62 17.53 -29.07
CA PHE A 444 2.52 16.76 -28.20
C PHE A 444 3.86 16.49 -28.87
N ALA A 445 4.15 17.13 -30.01
CA ALA A 445 5.43 16.96 -30.69
C ALA A 445 6.55 17.61 -29.86
N LEU A 446 7.60 16.83 -29.60
CA LEU A 446 8.79 17.34 -28.92
C LEU A 446 9.63 18.15 -29.90
N SER A 447 9.78 19.44 -29.64
CA SER A 447 10.70 20.28 -30.40
C SER A 447 12.02 20.42 -29.65
N TYR A 448 13.15 20.14 -30.31
CA TYR A 448 14.51 20.38 -29.79
C TYR A 448 14.71 21.76 -29.10
N PRO A 449 14.09 22.86 -29.56
CA PRO A 449 14.16 24.17 -28.89
C PRO A 449 13.47 24.27 -27.52
N ARG A 450 12.65 23.29 -27.10
CA ARG A 450 11.81 23.33 -25.88
C ARG A 450 12.28 22.41 -24.75
N GLY A 451 13.50 21.88 -24.85
CA GLY A 451 14.08 20.96 -23.88
C GLY A 451 14.21 19.58 -24.50
N GLY A 452 15.45 19.18 -24.78
CA GLY A 452 15.77 17.90 -25.40
C GLY A 452 15.31 16.69 -24.58
N PHE A 453 15.52 15.50 -25.14
CA PHE A 453 15.23 14.22 -24.51
C PHE A 453 15.88 14.14 -23.11
N ILE A 454 15.10 13.87 -22.06
CA ILE A 454 15.65 13.53 -20.74
C ILE A 454 16.04 12.05 -20.78
N THR A 455 17.34 11.77 -20.68
CA THR A 455 17.95 10.47 -21.03
C THR A 455 17.38 9.24 -20.32
N ASN A 456 17.24 8.12 -21.03
CA ASN A 456 17.11 6.80 -20.41
C ASN A 456 18.47 6.08 -20.54
N LYS A 457 19.24 6.00 -19.44
CA LYS A 457 20.59 5.39 -19.36
C LYS A 457 21.74 6.20 -19.97
N GLY A 458 21.50 7.45 -20.40
CA GLY A 458 22.58 8.40 -20.72
C GLY A 458 23.15 8.29 -22.13
N THR A 459 22.60 7.43 -22.99
CA THR A 459 23.00 7.27 -24.41
C THR A 459 22.73 8.50 -25.25
N GLU A 460 21.75 9.31 -24.87
CA GLU A 460 21.35 10.54 -25.57
C GLU A 460 22.21 11.76 -25.17
N ASN A 461 23.17 11.60 -24.25
CA ASN A 461 24.20 12.60 -23.93
C ASN A 461 25.34 12.60 -24.95
N ASP A 462 25.39 11.62 -25.85
CA ASP A 462 26.33 11.61 -26.97
C ASP A 462 25.91 12.68 -28.00
N PRO A 463 26.75 13.68 -28.32
CA PRO A 463 26.41 14.74 -29.29
C PRO A 463 26.11 14.21 -30.70
N ASP A 464 26.54 12.99 -31.02
CA ASP A 464 26.24 12.31 -32.28
C ASP A 464 25.01 11.40 -32.22
N TYR A 465 24.39 11.25 -31.05
CA TYR A 465 23.13 10.52 -30.91
C TYR A 465 22.02 11.24 -31.70
N ARG A 466 21.38 10.49 -32.60
CA ARG A 466 20.17 10.91 -33.30
C ARG A 466 19.11 9.86 -32.97
N PRO A 467 18.07 10.21 -32.16
CA PRO A 467 16.97 9.28 -31.95
C PRO A 467 16.32 9.03 -33.31
N ASP A 468 16.05 7.76 -33.61
CA ASP A 468 15.41 7.35 -34.85
C ASP A 468 13.91 7.64 -34.79
N LEU A 469 13.57 8.93 -34.82
CA LEU A 469 12.20 9.44 -34.71
C LEU A 469 11.32 9.06 -35.92
N LEU A 470 11.93 8.61 -37.02
CA LEU A 470 11.21 8.11 -38.20
C LEU A 470 10.72 6.68 -38.01
N ASN A 471 11.40 5.88 -37.17
CA ASN A 471 10.97 4.51 -36.82
C ASN A 471 10.38 4.41 -35.40
N HIS A 472 10.56 5.43 -34.55
CA HIS A 472 9.79 5.65 -33.32
C HIS A 472 8.50 6.41 -33.65
N GLU A 473 7.59 5.77 -34.38
CA GLU A 473 6.22 6.24 -34.45
C GLU A 473 5.63 6.15 -33.04
N ALA A 474 5.56 7.27 -32.31
CA ALA A 474 4.68 7.36 -31.16
C ALA A 474 3.26 7.42 -31.73
N PRO A 475 2.44 6.35 -31.62
CA PRO A 475 1.13 6.36 -32.26
C PRO A 475 0.28 7.44 -31.57
N ILE A 476 -0.04 8.52 -32.29
CA ILE A 476 -1.13 9.42 -31.89
C ILE A 476 -2.42 8.66 -32.18
N CYS A 477 -2.91 7.95 -31.18
CA CYS A 477 -4.17 7.22 -31.28
C CYS A 477 -5.34 8.17 -31.00
N ILE A 478 -6.23 8.34 -31.99
CA ILE A 478 -7.57 8.87 -31.78
C ILE A 478 -8.51 7.66 -31.71
N GLY A 479 -8.89 7.26 -30.50
CA GLY A 479 -9.85 6.20 -30.27
C GLY A 479 -11.21 6.79 -29.88
N ILE A 480 -12.25 6.49 -30.66
CA ILE A 480 -13.64 6.64 -30.23
C ILE A 480 -14.10 5.22 -29.93
N TYR A 481 -14.22 4.88 -28.66
CA TYR A 481 -14.68 3.56 -28.20
C TYR A 481 -16.20 3.50 -28.12
#